data_AF-A0A0W1L8U4-F1
#
_entry.id   AF-A0A0W1L8U4-F1
#
_cell.length_a   1.000
_cell.length_b   1.000
_cell.length_c   1.000
_cell.angle_alpha   90.00
_cell.angle_beta   90.00
_cell.angle_gamma   90.00
#
_symmetry.space_group_name_H-M   'P 1'
#
loop_
_entity.id
_entity.type
_entity.pdbx_description
1 polymer ?
#
loop_
_entity_poly.entity_id
_entity_poly.type
_entity_poly.pdbx_seq_one_letter_code
_entity_poly.pdbx_strand_id
1 'polypeptide(L)'
;MADEIEYIECCEHGKQQQTFVCQHTVESLRDGNPRGFWWSVEQPGNPRPDAWCSECENLVNKTGEWEGEPEEFANIKILCGVCYDNVKLLNFPNKKPWWRFW
;
A
#
# COMPACT_ATOMS: atom_id res chain seq x y z
N MET A 1 -9.97 -20.44 1.47
CA MET A 1 -11.12 -19.55 1.64
C MET A 1 -10.59 -18.19 1.24
N ALA A 2 -11.13 -17.56 0.20
CA ALA A 2 -10.71 -16.19 -0.11
C ALA A 2 -11.32 -15.32 0.98
N ASP A 3 -10.48 -14.60 1.73
CA ASP A 3 -10.95 -13.68 2.75
C ASP A 3 -11.93 -12.69 2.10
N GLU A 4 -13.07 -12.49 2.74
CA GLU A 4 -14.12 -11.62 2.24
C GLU A 4 -13.58 -10.18 2.14
N ILE A 5 -13.81 -9.50 1.02
CA ILE A 5 -13.32 -8.14 0.82
C ILE A 5 -14.11 -7.18 1.73
N GLU A 6 -13.44 -6.56 2.69
CA GLU A 6 -14.02 -5.51 3.53
C GLU A 6 -14.01 -4.14 2.84
N TYR A 7 -14.86 -3.22 3.33
CA TYR A 7 -15.03 -1.88 2.78
C TYR A 7 -14.96 -0.81 3.86
N ILE A 8 -14.41 0.36 3.51
CA ILE A 8 -14.34 1.55 4.36
C ILE A 8 -14.92 2.78 3.63
N GLU A 9 -15.49 3.72 4.38
CA GLU A 9 -15.88 5.04 3.88
C GLU A 9 -14.69 6.00 3.94
N CYS A 10 -14.12 6.32 2.79
CA CYS A 10 -13.07 7.32 2.65
C CYS A 10 -13.69 8.73 2.58
N CYS A 11 -13.13 9.68 3.32
CA CYS A 11 -13.57 11.08 3.27
C CYS A 11 -13.37 11.75 1.90
N GLU A 12 -12.51 11.20 1.03
CA GLU A 12 -12.22 11.75 -0.31
C GLU A 12 -12.82 10.90 -1.45
N HIS A 13 -12.89 9.58 -1.28
CA HIS A 13 -13.23 8.63 -2.37
C HIS A 13 -14.50 7.80 -2.11
N GLY A 14 -15.20 8.05 -1.00
CA GLY A 14 -16.39 7.30 -0.58
C GLY A 14 -16.11 5.83 -0.26
N LYS A 15 -17.13 4.97 -0.41
CA LYS A 15 -17.03 3.53 -0.17
C LYS A 15 -16.03 2.87 -1.10
N GLN A 16 -14.96 2.31 -0.55
CA GLN A 16 -13.93 1.59 -1.29
C GLN A 16 -13.49 0.33 -0.52
N GLN A 17 -12.79 -0.57 -1.21
CA GLN A 17 -12.12 -1.70 -0.56
C GLN A 17 -11.22 -1.20 0.59
N GLN A 18 -11.29 -1.86 1.74
CA GLN A 18 -10.36 -1.68 2.86
C GLN A 18 -9.04 -2.37 2.54
N THR A 19 -7.92 -1.70 2.80
CA THR A 19 -6.57 -2.20 2.59
C THR A 19 -5.69 -1.85 3.79
N PHE A 20 -4.66 -2.65 4.06
CA PHE A 20 -3.73 -2.40 5.17
C PHE A 20 -2.35 -2.02 4.65
N VAL A 21 -1.78 -0.96 5.24
CA VAL A 21 -0.43 -0.48 4.90
C VAL A 21 0.33 0.00 6.11
N CYS A 22 1.66 0.10 6.03
CA CYS A 22 2.44 0.79 7.07
C CYS A 22 2.16 2.31 7.10
N GLN A 23 2.39 2.96 8.24
CA GLN A 23 2.23 4.41 8.39
C GLN A 23 3.06 5.22 7.38
N HIS A 24 4.25 4.74 7.00
CA HIS A 24 5.14 5.41 6.06
C HIS A 24 4.57 5.45 4.63
N THR A 25 3.77 4.44 4.26
CA THR A 25 3.01 4.47 2.99
C THR A 25 1.97 5.60 3.01
N VAL A 26 1.33 5.83 4.15
CA VAL A 26 0.40 6.97 4.32
C VAL A 26 1.14 8.30 4.27
N GLU A 27 2.35 8.39 4.81
CA GLU A 27 3.18 9.59 4.71
C GLU A 27 3.53 9.94 3.26
N SER A 28 3.80 8.94 2.42
CA SER A 28 4.05 9.13 0.98
C SER A 28 2.89 9.85 0.27
N LEU A 29 1.64 9.63 0.70
CA LEU A 29 0.48 10.34 0.16
C LEU A 29 0.41 11.81 0.62
N ARG A 30 1.00 12.15 1.76
CA ARG A 30 1.01 13.51 2.31
C ARG A 30 2.12 14.36 1.72
N ASP A 31 3.32 13.80 1.60
CA ASP A 31 4.50 14.53 1.15
C ASP A 31 4.86 14.32 -0.32
N GLY A 32 4.25 13.33 -0.99
CA GLY A 32 4.50 13.00 -2.38
C GLY A 32 5.84 12.30 -2.63
N ASN A 33 6.53 11.84 -1.58
CA ASN A 33 7.82 11.16 -1.71
C ASN A 33 7.62 9.64 -1.82
N PRO A 34 8.17 8.98 -2.86
CA PRO A 34 8.13 7.53 -2.94
C PRO A 34 9.07 6.90 -1.90
N ARG A 35 8.56 5.91 -1.15
CA ARG A 35 9.28 5.19 -0.08
C ARG A 35 9.44 3.69 -0.35
N GLY A 36 9.16 3.27 -1.58
CA GLY A 36 9.00 1.87 -1.95
C GLY A 36 7.58 1.37 -1.70
N PHE A 37 7.23 0.27 -2.37
CA PHE A 37 5.91 -0.34 -2.26
C PHE A 37 6.04 -1.85 -2.50
N TRP A 38 6.13 -2.57 -1.40
CA TRP A 38 6.13 -4.03 -1.31
C TRP A 38 4.73 -4.50 -0.94
N TRP A 39 4.38 -5.73 -1.28
CA TRP A 39 3.07 -6.27 -0.98
C TRP A 39 3.13 -7.77 -0.70
N SER A 40 2.18 -8.25 0.10
CA SER A 40 2.02 -9.67 0.37
C SER A 40 1.52 -10.40 -0.87
N VAL A 41 1.58 -11.74 -0.86
CA VAL A 41 1.21 -12.56 -2.01
C VAL A 41 -0.22 -12.24 -2.46
N GLU A 42 -0.37 -11.95 -3.75
CA GLU A 42 -1.69 -11.71 -4.35
C GLU A 42 -2.54 -12.99 -4.24
N GLN A 43 -3.74 -12.84 -3.69
CA GLN A 43 -4.71 -13.91 -3.59
C GLN A 43 -5.81 -13.75 -4.65
N PRO A 44 -6.35 -14.84 -5.22
CA PRO A 44 -7.52 -14.76 -6.08
C PRO A 44 -8.67 -14.05 -5.36
N GLY A 45 -9.08 -12.89 -5.88
CA GLY A 45 -10.14 -12.07 -5.30
C GLY A 45 -9.68 -10.90 -4.46
N ASN A 46 -8.39 -10.77 -4.11
CA ASN A 46 -7.87 -9.58 -3.44
C ASN A 46 -6.87 -8.83 -4.36
N PRO A 47 -7.32 -7.79 -5.10
CA PRO A 47 -6.45 -7.02 -5.98
C PRO A 47 -5.52 -6.04 -5.25
N ARG A 48 -5.70 -5.84 -3.94
CA ARG A 48 -4.98 -4.87 -3.11
C ARG A 48 -4.56 -5.52 -1.79
N PRO A 49 -3.61 -6.47 -1.84
CA PRO A 49 -3.08 -7.11 -0.64
C PRO A 49 -2.36 -6.11 0.26
N ASP A 50 -2.08 -6.52 1.49
CA ASP A 50 -1.34 -5.72 2.45
C ASP A 50 -0.01 -5.26 1.86
N ALA A 51 0.34 -3.99 2.08
CA ALA A 51 1.50 -3.37 1.45
C ALA A 51 2.31 -2.48 2.38
N TRP A 52 3.62 -2.37 2.16
CA TRP A 52 4.52 -1.65 3.05
C TRP A 52 5.68 -1.00 2.30
N CYS A 53 6.36 -0.06 2.96
CA CYS A 53 7.50 0.65 2.39
C CYS A 53 8.78 -0.20 2.41
N SER A 54 9.83 0.24 1.71
CA SER A 54 11.11 -0.47 1.68
C SER A 54 11.81 -0.55 3.04
N GLU A 55 11.59 0.41 3.95
CA GLU A 55 12.19 0.34 5.29
C GLU A 55 11.56 -0.75 6.14
N CYS A 56 10.23 -0.91 6.09
CA CYS A 56 9.54 -2.02 6.75
C CYS A 56 10.00 -3.37 6.16
N GLU A 57 10.14 -3.48 4.84
CA GLU A 57 10.65 -4.70 4.19
C GLU A 57 12.05 -5.06 4.69
N ASN A 58 12.95 -4.08 4.74
CA ASN A 58 14.31 -4.29 5.22
C ASN A 58 14.34 -4.72 6.70
N LEU A 59 13.45 -4.16 7.52
CA LEU A 59 13.37 -4.49 8.93
C LEU A 59 12.89 -5.92 9.15
N VAL A 60 11.84 -6.35 8.45
CA VAL A 60 11.35 -7.75 8.48
C VAL A 60 12.42 -8.72 7.98
N ASN A 61 13.13 -8.39 6.91
CA ASN A 61 14.23 -9.23 6.43
C ASN A 61 15.41 -9.33 7.42
N LYS A 62 15.58 -8.32 8.29
CA LYS A 62 16.61 -8.31 9.33
C LYS A 62 16.19 -9.10 10.58
N THR A 63 14.92 -9.01 10.99
CA THR A 63 14.39 -9.72 12.17
C THR A 63 13.97 -11.15 11.86
N GLY A 64 13.60 -11.43 10.61
CA GLY A 64 13.13 -12.75 10.13
C GLY A 64 11.62 -12.96 10.31
N GLU A 65 10.91 -12.05 10.97
CA GLU A 65 9.48 -12.12 11.24
C GLU A 65 8.87 -10.72 11.33
N TRP A 66 7.54 -10.64 11.26
CA TRP A 66 6.81 -9.38 11.38
C TRP A 66 6.55 -8.96 12.83
N GLU A 67 6.48 -9.91 13.75
CA GLU A 67 6.11 -9.66 15.15
C GLU A 67 7.16 -8.81 15.89
N GLY A 68 6.69 -7.94 16.79
CA GLY A 68 7.56 -7.10 17.62
C GLY A 68 8.02 -5.82 16.92
N GLU A 69 9.34 -5.60 16.84
CA GLU A 69 9.93 -4.35 16.30
C GLU A 69 9.39 -3.95 14.91
N PRO A 70 9.25 -4.86 13.92
CA PRO A 70 8.75 -4.49 12.61
C PRO A 70 7.26 -4.11 12.60
N GLU A 71 6.44 -4.79 13.39
CA GLU A 71 5.02 -4.47 13.56
C GLU A 71 4.84 -3.09 14.21
N GLU A 72 5.55 -2.83 15.31
CA GLU A 72 5.53 -1.53 16.00
C GLU A 72 6.02 -0.40 15.09
N PHE A 73 7.09 -0.64 14.34
CA PHE A 73 7.66 0.32 13.39
C PHE A 73 6.70 0.58 12.21
N ALA A 74 6.06 -0.45 11.68
CA ALA A 74 5.11 -0.33 10.59
C ALA A 74 3.84 0.42 11.01
N ASN A 75 3.39 0.24 12.26
CA ASN A 75 2.23 0.90 12.85
C ASN A 75 1.04 0.91 11.87
N ILE A 76 0.55 -0.29 11.53
CA ILE A 76 -0.37 -0.54 10.42
C ILE A 76 -1.57 0.42 10.42
N LYS A 77 -1.90 0.91 9.23
CA LYS A 77 -2.97 1.85 8.92
C LYS A 77 -3.89 1.27 7.86
N ILE A 78 -5.12 1.78 7.84
CA ILE A 78 -6.09 1.46 6.81
C ILE A 78 -6.02 2.53 5.72
N LEU A 79 -6.00 2.09 4.46
CA LEU A 79 -6.29 2.92 3.29
C LEU A 79 -7.51 2.40 2.55
N CYS A 80 -8.22 3.32 1.92
CA CYS A 80 -9.23 2.98 0.92
C CYS A 80 -8.53 2.54 -0.39
N GLY A 81 -9.21 1.72 -1.20
CA GLY A 81 -8.62 1.17 -2.43
C GLY A 81 -8.07 2.22 -3.41
N VAL A 82 -8.68 3.40 -3.52
CA VAL A 82 -8.16 4.47 -4.38
C VAL A 82 -6.88 5.09 -3.80
N CYS A 83 -6.81 5.33 -2.49
CA CYS A 83 -5.59 5.82 -1.85
C CYS A 83 -4.44 4.82 -1.99
N TYR A 84 -4.74 3.52 -1.88
CA TYR A 84 -3.78 2.44 -2.13
C TYR A 84 -3.22 2.49 -3.56
N ASP A 85 -4.11 2.60 -4.56
CA ASP A 85 -3.70 2.65 -5.98
C ASP A 85 -2.86 3.91 -6.26
N ASN A 86 -3.21 5.05 -5.64
CA ASN A 86 -2.46 6.30 -5.78
C ASN A 86 -1.03 6.20 -5.25
N VAL A 87 -0.83 5.62 -4.06
CA VAL A 87 0.53 5.45 -3.51
C VAL A 87 1.32 4.37 -4.26
N LYS A 88 0.66 3.34 -4.78
CA LYS A 88 1.29 2.37 -5.69
C LYS A 88 1.78 3.07 -6.96
N LEU A 89 0.96 3.92 -7.57
CA LEU A 89 1.33 4.72 -8.75
C LEU A 89 2.45 5.72 -8.46
N LEU A 90 2.51 6.30 -7.26
CA LEU A 90 3.60 7.17 -6.85
C LEU A 90 4.95 6.45 -6.88
N ASN A 91 4.98 5.18 -6.47
CA ASN A 91 6.19 4.36 -6.47
C ASN A 91 6.48 3.71 -7.84
N PHE A 92 5.46 3.54 -8.68
CA PHE A 92 5.55 2.96 -10.02
C PHE A 92 4.84 3.84 -11.06
N PRO A 93 5.35 5.05 -11.35
CA PRO A 93 4.68 5.96 -12.25
C PRO A 93 4.60 5.36 -13.66
N ASN A 94 3.38 5.21 -14.16
CA ASN A 94 3.15 4.71 -15.50
C ASN A 94 3.62 5.76 -16.51
N LYS A 95 4.81 5.58 -17.10
CA LYS A 95 5.34 6.49 -18.12
C LYS A 95 4.55 6.30 -19.42
N LYS A 96 3.35 6.88 -19.53
CA LYS A 96 2.71 7.04 -20.85
C LYS A 96 3.38 8.22 -21.57
N PRO A 97 3.99 8.00 -22.73
CA PRO A 97 4.69 9.07 -23.43
C PRO A 97 3.75 10.10 -24.07
N TRP A 98 4.21 11.34 -24.14
CA TRP A 98 3.50 12.49 -24.70
C TRP A 98 3.26 12.41 -26.22
N TRP A 99 3.92 11.51 -26.94
CA TRP A 99 3.84 11.36 -28.40
C TRP A 99 2.74 10.38 -28.88
N ARG A 100 1.89 9.83 -28.00
CA ARG A 100 0.90 8.80 -28.36
C ARG A 100 -0.46 9.32 -28.86
N PHE A 101 -0.61 10.62 -29.06
CA PHE A 101 -1.86 11.27 -29.47
C PHE A 101 -1.68 12.36 -30.55
N TRP A 102 -0.58 12.35 -31.29
CA TRP A 102 -0.35 13.20 -32.48
C TRP A 102 0.23 12.35 -33.61
#